data_AF-A0A9E1V2H2-F1
#
_entry.id   AF-A0A9E1V2H2-F1
#
_cell.length_a   1.000
_cell.length_b   1.000
_cell.length_c   1.000
_cell.angle_alpha   90.00
_cell.angle_beta   90.00
_cell.angle_gamma   90.00
#
_symmetry.space_group_name_H-M   'P 1'
#
loop_
_entity.id
_entity.type
_entity.pdbx_description
1 polymer ?
#
loop_
_entity_poly.entity_id
_entity_poly.type
_entity_poly.pdbx_seq_one_letter_code
_entity_poly.pdbx_strand_id
1 'polypeptide(L)'
;MHWASPAVFVWQSGHNRIAHNHLHHTPYTALVVSGRISWSTQGWGECSRTCRRDELDAALGKGFKRPGWQGREPFLHARHNVVEYNDFHNVMQITGDGNTIYVSGCGTGNIIRRNWCHDNFGGYMNAVIRNDDDQHGSIFDGNIIARSGGHGEGFINKGANTIVNNIVADLRPTHRHRSYLVLVRYDQTGAVHKGNIYYASRPGQVAISETKPNKRSPKGALLKQVDSDGNVYFSAADPDWGTKVLEHFQPQGVEKTSQPGDPLFVDAAEDDYRLKPGSPALALGIPQPMKVSECGLEEPYRTRWYGPRMRTRIEPNHGKLANDARVTIAASDPQATIRYTTDGTEPTAGSARYTGPLALADGHVVRARAFAPGKVDLVGACARFIPPPKPVVEDFEKAEIGETTPKASTSEEAPFTARVSNEQAASGKQSLKFIDGKGQKHPFNPHVFYRMRFEEGRMVGRFALRVSPTSDFYYQWRKYEGGKFLRGPGVRVSQGGKLVHEDQELMTIPVNTWVRCEVTVPLAEDNQGT
;
A
#
# COMPACT_ATOMS: atom_id res chain seq x y z
N MET A 1 14.14 -21.56 28.10
CA MET A 1 14.48 -20.38 27.26
C MET A 1 13.24 -19.52 27.12
N HIS A 2 13.31 -18.26 27.52
CA HIS A 2 12.19 -17.33 27.41
C HIS A 2 12.08 -16.89 25.95
N TRP A 3 10.97 -17.20 25.28
CA TRP A 3 10.73 -16.82 23.88
C TRP A 3 10.78 -15.31 23.62
N ALA A 4 10.79 -14.49 24.67
CA ALA A 4 10.83 -13.02 24.62
C ALA A 4 12.25 -12.41 24.64
N SER A 5 13.32 -13.21 24.50
CA SER A 5 14.68 -12.67 24.39
C SER A 5 15.04 -12.34 22.94
N PRO A 6 15.60 -11.15 22.67
CA PRO A 6 16.14 -10.85 21.34
C PRO A 6 17.46 -11.61 21.10
N ALA A 7 17.87 -11.73 19.83
CA ALA A 7 19.14 -12.37 19.49
C ALA A 7 20.35 -11.50 19.85
N VAL A 8 20.26 -10.19 19.60
CA VAL A 8 21.25 -9.19 20.05
C VAL A 8 20.54 -8.12 20.86
N PHE A 9 21.03 -7.86 22.08
CA PHE A 9 20.53 -6.80 22.94
C PHE A 9 21.64 -5.84 23.36
N VAL A 10 21.66 -4.66 22.74
CA VAL A 10 22.53 -3.55 23.14
C VAL A 10 21.79 -2.72 24.18
N TRP A 11 22.12 -2.96 25.45
CA TRP A 11 21.47 -2.31 26.59
C TRP A 11 22.37 -1.32 27.30
N GLN A 12 21.97 -0.06 27.41
CA GLN A 12 22.73 0.99 28.13
C GLN A 12 24.24 1.00 27.77
N SER A 13 24.55 0.62 26.54
CA SER A 13 25.89 0.47 26.02
C SER A 13 26.01 1.22 24.71
N GLY A 14 27.09 1.99 24.57
CA GLY A 14 27.33 2.84 23.42
C GLY A 14 28.63 2.50 22.71
N HIS A 15 28.80 3.04 21.51
CA HIS A 15 30.00 2.82 20.67
C HIS A 15 30.23 1.36 20.26
N ASN A 16 29.18 0.53 20.26
CA ASN A 16 29.26 -0.83 19.75
C ASN A 16 29.14 -0.85 18.23
N ARG A 17 29.79 -1.81 17.58
CA ARG A 17 29.62 -2.10 16.15
C ARG A 17 29.08 -3.52 15.98
N ILE A 18 27.89 -3.64 15.39
CA ILE A 18 27.22 -4.90 15.11
C ILE A 18 27.12 -5.03 13.59
N ALA A 19 28.00 -5.82 13.00
CA ALA A 19 28.10 -5.92 11.56
C ALA A 19 28.32 -7.34 11.05
N HIS A 20 27.84 -7.60 9.82
CA HIS A 20 28.00 -8.87 9.10
C HIS A 20 27.41 -10.08 9.83
N ASN A 21 26.30 -9.89 10.53
CA ASN A 21 25.57 -10.97 11.20
C ASN A 21 24.42 -11.47 10.34
N HIS A 22 24.17 -12.78 10.43
CA HIS A 22 23.00 -13.44 9.86
C HIS A 22 22.03 -13.80 10.99
N LEU A 23 20.98 -13.01 11.15
CA LEU A 23 20.07 -13.08 12.30
C LEU A 23 18.71 -13.58 11.85
N HIS A 24 18.42 -14.85 12.11
CA HIS A 24 17.22 -15.47 11.56
C HIS A 24 16.51 -16.44 12.49
N HIS A 25 15.25 -16.75 12.17
CA HIS A 25 14.42 -17.72 12.88
C HIS A 25 14.28 -17.41 14.39
N THR A 26 14.21 -16.13 14.73
CA THR A 26 14.12 -15.70 16.13
C THR A 26 12.67 -15.74 16.63
N PRO A 27 12.42 -16.21 17.87
CA PRO A 27 11.06 -16.24 18.42
C PRO A 27 10.50 -14.83 18.71
N TYR A 28 11.37 -13.85 18.93
CA TYR A 28 11.08 -12.43 19.17
C TYR A 28 11.97 -11.54 18.27
N THR A 29 12.18 -10.28 18.67
CA THR A 29 12.96 -9.27 17.95
C THR A 29 14.38 -9.73 17.70
N ALA A 30 14.93 -9.51 16.51
CA ALA A 30 16.29 -9.95 16.22
C ALA A 30 17.34 -9.06 16.91
N LEU A 31 17.23 -7.74 16.73
CA LEU A 31 18.18 -6.79 17.31
C LEU A 31 17.48 -5.67 18.04
N VAL A 32 17.89 -5.44 19.29
CA VAL A 32 17.41 -4.33 20.10
C VAL A 32 18.60 -3.44 20.47
N VAL A 33 18.50 -2.15 20.15
CA VAL A 33 19.30 -1.09 20.76
C VAL A 33 18.36 -0.35 21.69
N SER A 34 18.56 -0.47 22.99
CA SER A 34 17.68 0.22 23.93
C SER A 34 18.41 0.80 25.11
N GLY A 35 18.02 2.02 25.45
CA GLY A 35 18.32 2.65 26.71
C GLY A 35 17.12 2.67 27.63
N ARG A 36 16.03 1.92 27.38
CA ARG A 36 14.72 2.15 28.01
C ARG A 36 14.75 2.03 29.54
N ILE A 37 14.95 3.16 30.20
CA ILE A 37 14.91 3.21 31.65
C ILE A 37 13.46 3.45 32.08
N SER A 38 12.83 2.47 32.72
CA SER A 38 11.69 2.80 33.59
C SER A 38 12.21 3.68 34.75
N TRP A 39 11.73 4.92 34.82
CA TRP A 39 12.18 5.93 35.79
C TRP A 39 11.59 5.75 37.19
N SER A 40 10.98 4.59 37.46
CA SER A 40 10.41 4.25 38.76
C SER A 40 11.49 4.13 39.82
N THR A 41 11.38 4.89 40.90
CA THR A 41 12.26 4.79 42.08
C THR A 41 12.08 3.48 42.83
N GLN A 42 10.98 2.76 42.59
CA GLN A 42 10.66 1.50 43.25
C GLN A 42 11.29 0.29 42.54
N GLY A 43 12.02 0.49 41.43
CA GLY A 43 12.61 -0.62 40.66
C GLY A 43 11.58 -1.45 39.90
N TRP A 44 10.44 -0.84 39.52
CA TRP A 44 9.40 -1.45 38.69
C TRP A 44 9.57 -1.11 37.22
N GLY A 45 9.22 -2.05 36.36
CA GLY A 45 9.30 -1.90 34.90
C GLY A 45 10.68 -2.23 34.36
N GLU A 46 10.72 -2.43 33.04
CA GLU A 46 11.88 -2.86 32.28
C GLU A 46 13.11 -2.01 32.66
N CYS A 47 14.11 -2.70 33.23
CA CYS A 47 15.44 -2.20 33.52
C CYS A 47 15.54 -0.96 34.43
N SER A 48 14.50 -0.67 35.21
CA SER A 48 14.53 0.37 36.28
C SER A 48 15.67 0.19 37.29
N ARG A 49 16.11 -1.05 37.53
CA ARG A 49 17.21 -1.35 38.47
C ARG A 49 18.60 -1.04 37.91
N THR A 50 18.75 -0.76 36.62
CA THR A 50 20.04 -0.39 36.01
C THR A 50 20.23 1.12 35.93
N CYS A 51 19.33 1.92 36.52
CA CYS A 51 19.53 3.36 36.64
C CYS A 51 20.73 3.65 37.52
N ARG A 52 21.62 4.55 37.09
CA ARG A 52 22.61 5.16 37.98
C ARG A 52 21.90 6.22 38.83
N ARG A 53 21.22 5.76 39.89
CA ARG A 53 20.29 6.61 40.65
C ARG A 53 20.97 7.82 41.27
N ASP A 54 22.19 7.66 41.74
CA ASP A 54 22.95 8.75 42.35
C ASP A 54 23.26 9.86 41.33
N GLU A 55 23.60 9.50 40.08
CA GLU A 55 23.80 10.48 39.00
C GLU A 55 22.51 11.23 38.67
N LEU A 56 21.38 10.51 38.64
CA LEU A 56 20.07 11.10 38.38
C LEU A 56 19.60 12.03 39.51
N ASP A 57 19.73 11.61 40.76
CA ASP A 57 19.34 12.41 41.92
C ASP A 57 20.24 13.63 42.08
N ALA A 58 21.55 13.52 41.78
CA ALA A 58 22.46 14.65 41.76
C ALA A 58 22.13 15.67 40.67
N ALA A 59 21.76 15.21 39.48
CA ALA A 59 21.50 16.10 38.35
C ALA A 59 20.07 16.68 38.31
N LEU A 60 19.07 15.91 38.76
CA LEU A 60 17.65 16.26 38.62
C LEU A 60 16.95 16.51 39.96
N GLY A 61 17.62 16.23 41.09
CA GLY A 61 17.05 16.26 42.43
C GLY A 61 16.22 15.02 42.75
N LYS A 62 16.11 14.66 44.03
CA LYS A 62 15.30 13.52 44.47
C LYS A 62 13.82 13.72 44.13
N GLY A 63 13.16 12.65 43.68
CA GLY A 63 11.73 12.68 43.38
C GLY A 63 11.34 13.48 42.12
N PHE A 64 12.30 13.76 41.23
CA PHE A 64 12.05 14.45 39.97
C PHE A 64 10.91 13.82 39.15
N LYS A 65 10.12 14.68 38.47
CA LYS A 65 9.20 14.24 37.42
C LYS A 65 9.99 13.90 36.16
N ARG A 66 9.55 12.90 35.40
CA ARG A 66 10.21 12.48 34.15
C ARG A 66 10.45 13.72 33.24
N PRO A 67 11.71 14.09 32.95
CA PRO A 67 11.98 15.23 32.10
C PRO A 67 11.65 14.91 30.63
N GLY A 68 11.55 15.97 29.81
CA GLY A 68 11.55 15.84 28.35
C GLY A 68 12.80 15.14 27.86
N TRP A 69 12.82 14.71 26.60
CA TRP A 69 13.92 13.90 26.08
C TRP A 69 15.30 14.56 26.26
N GLN A 70 15.45 15.86 26.04
CA GLN A 70 16.73 16.57 26.22
C GLN A 70 17.29 16.46 27.64
N GLY A 71 16.43 16.47 28.66
CA GLY A 71 16.84 16.28 30.05
C GLY A 71 17.12 14.81 30.41
N ARG A 72 16.66 13.86 29.59
CA ARG A 72 16.92 12.42 29.75
C ARG A 72 18.16 11.96 29.01
N GLU A 73 18.42 12.51 27.82
CA GLU A 73 19.47 12.11 26.88
C GLU A 73 20.83 11.84 27.54
N PRO A 74 21.33 12.71 28.46
CA PRO A 74 22.63 12.51 29.09
C PRO A 74 22.76 11.17 29.84
N PHE A 75 21.64 10.57 30.27
CA PHE A 75 21.58 9.32 31.03
C PHE A 75 21.18 8.10 30.18
N LEU A 76 20.98 8.28 28.86
CA LEU A 76 20.64 7.20 27.95
C LEU A 76 21.92 6.67 27.29
N HIS A 77 22.57 5.66 27.87
CA HIS A 77 23.90 5.23 27.43
C HIS A 77 23.91 4.32 26.21
N ALA A 78 22.74 3.84 25.76
CA ALA A 78 22.60 3.26 24.44
C ALA A 78 22.72 4.36 23.37
N ARG A 79 23.94 4.70 22.96
CA ARG A 79 24.25 5.84 22.08
C ARG A 79 25.45 5.55 21.19
N HIS A 80 25.56 6.20 20.05
CA HIS A 80 26.70 6.01 19.12
C HIS A 80 26.96 4.56 18.69
N ASN A 81 25.94 3.69 18.73
CA ASN A 81 26.08 2.33 18.21
C ASN A 81 25.93 2.32 16.69
N VAL A 82 26.64 1.42 16.02
CA VAL A 82 26.53 1.19 14.57
C VAL A 82 26.03 -0.23 14.32
N VAL A 83 24.86 -0.33 13.69
CA VAL A 83 24.26 -1.59 13.21
C VAL A 83 24.29 -1.56 11.69
N GLU A 84 25.17 -2.35 11.08
CA GLU A 84 25.41 -2.26 9.64
C GLU A 84 25.68 -3.59 8.95
N TYR A 85 25.30 -3.71 7.67
CA TYR A 85 25.64 -4.88 6.86
C TYR A 85 25.18 -6.22 7.48
N ASN A 86 24.03 -6.22 8.16
CA ASN A 86 23.44 -7.43 8.72
C ASN A 86 22.25 -7.90 7.87
N ASP A 87 22.05 -9.20 7.81
CA ASP A 87 20.94 -9.88 7.15
C ASP A 87 19.97 -10.40 8.21
N PHE A 88 18.69 -10.03 8.08
CA PHE A 88 17.61 -10.41 8.98
C PHE A 88 16.44 -11.05 8.23
N HIS A 89 16.12 -12.30 8.55
CA HIS A 89 14.94 -12.96 7.99
C HIS A 89 14.29 -13.97 8.93
N ASN A 90 13.01 -14.31 8.70
CA ASN A 90 12.25 -15.18 9.60
C ASN A 90 12.31 -14.71 11.07
N VAL A 91 12.24 -13.39 11.30
CA VAL A 91 12.19 -12.80 12.65
C VAL A 91 10.75 -12.82 13.18
N MET A 92 10.56 -12.74 14.49
CA MET A 92 9.24 -12.71 15.15
C MET A 92 8.37 -13.97 14.92
N GLN A 93 8.95 -15.17 15.00
CA GLN A 93 8.25 -16.41 14.65
C GLN A 93 7.21 -16.89 15.69
N ILE A 94 7.28 -16.43 16.95
CA ILE A 94 6.42 -16.94 18.03
C ILE A 94 5.68 -15.82 18.76
N THR A 95 6.38 -14.78 19.16
CA THR A 95 5.86 -13.72 20.04
C THR A 95 5.27 -12.53 19.25
N GLY A 96 4.74 -11.52 19.94
CA GLY A 96 4.15 -10.31 19.33
C GLY A 96 4.69 -8.99 19.89
N ASP A 97 4.32 -7.87 19.27
CA ASP A 97 4.74 -6.49 19.60
C ASP A 97 6.26 -6.20 19.49
N GLY A 98 7.01 -7.14 18.93
CA GLY A 98 8.41 -6.97 18.55
C GLY A 98 8.59 -6.52 17.09
N ASN A 99 9.85 -6.44 16.67
CA ASN A 99 10.26 -5.88 15.38
C ASN A 99 11.41 -6.70 14.79
N THR A 100 11.89 -6.35 13.59
CA THR A 100 13.17 -6.89 13.13
C THR A 100 14.33 -6.19 13.86
N ILE A 101 14.35 -4.86 13.78
CA ILE A 101 15.27 -3.98 14.50
C ILE A 101 14.46 -3.03 15.38
N TYR A 102 14.82 -2.92 16.65
CA TYR A 102 14.13 -2.08 17.62
C TYR A 102 15.10 -1.11 18.30
N VAL A 103 14.89 0.20 18.09
CA VAL A 103 15.69 1.29 18.65
C VAL A 103 14.85 2.10 19.63
N SER A 104 14.98 1.89 20.94
CA SER A 104 14.03 2.48 21.89
C SER A 104 14.66 3.18 23.09
N GLY A 105 14.23 4.41 23.35
CA GLY A 105 14.62 5.16 24.54
C GLY A 105 16.13 5.31 24.71
N CYS A 106 16.83 5.48 23.61
CA CYS A 106 18.28 5.58 23.48
C CYS A 106 18.76 7.03 23.50
N GLY A 107 20.06 7.20 23.77
CA GLY A 107 20.76 8.47 23.52
C GLY A 107 20.97 8.68 22.02
N THR A 108 21.64 9.78 21.68
CA THR A 108 21.86 10.18 20.28
C THR A 108 22.90 9.32 19.55
N GLY A 109 22.98 9.51 18.22
CA GLY A 109 24.08 9.05 17.39
C GLY A 109 24.07 7.55 17.06
N ASN A 110 22.99 6.83 17.37
CA ASN A 110 22.85 5.45 16.89
C ASN A 110 22.62 5.46 15.37
N ILE A 111 23.38 4.64 14.64
CA ILE A 111 23.35 4.53 13.18
C ILE A 111 22.95 3.11 12.80
N ILE A 112 21.87 2.99 12.04
CA ILE A 112 21.34 1.73 11.51
C ILE A 112 21.42 1.87 9.99
N ARG A 113 22.44 1.28 9.36
CA ARG A 113 22.69 1.52 7.93
C ARG A 113 22.96 0.25 7.15
N ARG A 114 22.60 0.23 5.87
CA ARG A 114 22.98 -0.85 4.95
C ARG A 114 22.62 -2.26 5.45
N ASN A 115 21.54 -2.40 6.23
CA ASN A 115 21.03 -3.70 6.65
C ASN A 115 20.00 -4.21 5.64
N TRP A 116 19.90 -5.53 5.51
CA TRP A 116 18.87 -6.20 4.72
C TRP A 116 17.89 -6.92 5.63
N CYS A 117 16.67 -6.40 5.72
CA CYS A 117 15.59 -6.99 6.50
C CYS A 117 14.55 -7.55 5.53
N HIS A 118 14.42 -8.87 5.46
CA HIS A 118 13.57 -9.50 4.45
C HIS A 118 12.85 -10.76 4.94
N ASP A 119 11.73 -11.09 4.32
CA ASP A 119 11.03 -12.37 4.56
C ASP A 119 10.68 -12.59 6.05
N ASN A 120 10.34 -11.50 6.73
CA ASN A 120 9.95 -11.48 8.13
C ASN A 120 8.43 -11.60 8.24
N PHE A 121 7.91 -12.83 8.18
CA PHE A 121 6.46 -13.10 8.10
C PHE A 121 5.75 -13.33 9.44
N GLY A 122 6.44 -13.07 10.57
CA GLY A 122 5.85 -13.21 11.90
C GLY A 122 4.52 -12.45 12.03
N GLY A 123 3.43 -13.16 12.29
CA GLY A 123 2.06 -12.61 12.20
C GLY A 123 1.76 -11.46 13.18
N TYR A 124 2.53 -11.35 14.26
CA TYR A 124 2.38 -10.32 15.30
C TYR A 124 3.55 -9.33 15.37
N MET A 125 4.40 -9.31 14.33
CA MET A 125 5.44 -8.29 14.20
C MET A 125 4.80 -6.92 13.94
N ASN A 126 5.24 -5.90 14.69
CA ASN A 126 4.67 -4.56 14.60
C ASN A 126 5.27 -3.81 13.40
N ALA A 127 6.59 -3.59 13.40
CA ALA A 127 7.31 -3.05 12.26
C ALA A 127 8.60 -3.82 11.98
N VAL A 128 9.16 -3.60 10.79
CA VAL A 128 10.49 -4.12 10.46
C VAL A 128 11.53 -3.33 11.25
N ILE A 129 11.56 -2.00 11.10
CA ILE A 129 12.43 -1.12 11.89
C ILE A 129 11.57 -0.15 12.70
N ARG A 130 11.67 -0.21 14.03
CA ARG A 130 10.94 0.69 14.93
C ARG A 130 11.89 1.53 15.74
N ASN A 131 11.62 2.83 15.82
CA ASN A 131 12.07 3.65 16.93
C ASN A 131 10.92 4.00 17.89
N ASP A 132 11.17 4.00 19.21
CA ASP A 132 10.12 4.12 20.25
C ASP A 132 10.62 4.81 21.54
N ASP A 133 9.70 5.05 22.47
CA ASP A 133 9.89 5.67 23.78
C ASP A 133 10.46 7.11 23.74
N ASP A 134 9.94 7.91 22.79
CA ASP A 134 10.33 9.31 22.54
C ASP A 134 11.81 9.38 22.12
N GLN A 135 12.14 8.71 20.99
CA GLN A 135 13.49 8.54 20.47
C GLN A 135 13.88 9.72 19.57
N HIS A 136 15.08 10.25 19.78
CA HIS A 136 15.62 11.30 18.89
C HIS A 136 17.08 11.01 18.53
N GLY A 137 17.56 11.62 17.44
CA GLY A 137 18.95 11.61 17.02
C GLY A 137 19.51 10.26 16.55
N SER A 138 18.64 9.30 16.18
CA SER A 138 19.07 8.09 15.47
C SER A 138 19.03 8.28 13.95
N ILE A 139 19.93 7.61 13.22
CA ILE A 139 20.06 7.69 11.77
C ILE A 139 19.80 6.31 11.16
N PHE A 140 18.91 6.26 10.17
CA PHE A 140 18.55 5.08 9.41
C PHE A 140 18.87 5.34 7.94
N ASP A 141 19.99 4.79 7.45
CA ASP A 141 20.54 5.14 6.14
C ASP A 141 20.76 3.93 5.24
N GLY A 142 20.12 3.90 4.07
CA GLY A 142 20.44 2.89 3.06
C GLY A 142 20.05 1.46 3.44
N ASN A 143 19.06 1.26 4.31
CA ASN A 143 18.57 -0.09 4.62
C ASN A 143 17.60 -0.57 3.54
N ILE A 144 17.58 -1.88 3.30
CA ILE A 144 16.62 -2.54 2.42
C ILE A 144 15.64 -3.34 3.28
N ILE A 145 14.37 -2.97 3.22
CA ILE A 145 13.25 -3.72 3.78
C ILE A 145 12.49 -4.34 2.63
N ALA A 146 12.37 -5.66 2.62
CA ALA A 146 11.69 -6.41 1.55
C ALA A 146 10.75 -7.47 2.13
N ARG A 147 9.65 -7.79 1.43
CA ARG A 147 8.84 -9.00 1.68
C ARG A 147 8.56 -9.28 3.15
N SER A 148 8.13 -8.26 3.90
CA SER A 148 7.96 -8.38 5.35
C SER A 148 6.48 -8.30 5.72
N GLY A 149 6.05 -9.24 6.57
CA GLY A 149 4.65 -9.43 6.96
C GLY A 149 4.28 -8.81 8.31
N GLY A 150 3.51 -9.54 9.11
CA GLY A 150 2.95 -9.04 10.36
C GLY A 150 1.92 -7.94 10.13
N HIS A 151 2.05 -6.81 10.82
CA HIS A 151 1.25 -5.62 10.52
C HIS A 151 1.71 -4.89 9.25
N GLY A 152 2.75 -5.39 8.55
CA GLY A 152 3.24 -4.82 7.30
C GLY A 152 3.65 -3.36 7.46
N GLU A 153 4.46 -3.04 8.47
CA GLU A 153 4.93 -1.67 8.72
C GLU A 153 6.44 -1.61 8.50
N GLY A 154 6.91 -0.77 7.59
CA GLY A 154 8.33 -0.67 7.26
C GLY A 154 9.09 0.01 8.39
N PHE A 155 8.82 1.30 8.56
CA PHE A 155 9.33 2.14 9.64
C PHE A 155 8.21 2.59 10.57
N ILE A 156 8.45 2.50 11.88
CA ILE A 156 7.73 3.30 12.88
C ILE A 156 8.69 4.37 13.40
N ASN A 157 8.27 5.63 13.32
CA ASN A 157 9.00 6.78 13.84
C ASN A 157 8.25 7.50 14.97
N LYS A 158 8.99 7.77 16.06
CA LYS A 158 8.57 8.45 17.29
C LYS A 158 9.65 9.46 17.69
N GLY A 159 9.47 10.73 17.35
CA GLY A 159 10.43 11.80 17.65
C GLY A 159 11.30 12.20 16.46
N ALA A 160 12.34 12.99 16.71
CA ALA A 160 13.22 13.59 15.71
C ALA A 160 14.37 12.64 15.32
N ASN A 161 14.15 11.81 14.31
CA ASN A 161 15.15 10.90 13.76
C ASN A 161 15.34 11.12 12.26
N THR A 162 16.44 10.63 11.72
CA THR A 162 16.80 10.76 10.30
C THR A 162 16.59 9.42 9.60
N ILE A 163 15.67 9.35 8.65
CA ILE A 163 15.36 8.17 7.84
C ILE A 163 15.62 8.52 6.38
N VAL A 164 16.74 8.07 5.83
CA VAL A 164 17.21 8.49 4.51
C VAL A 164 17.68 7.33 3.63
N ASN A 165 17.50 7.47 2.32
CA ASN A 165 18.07 6.55 1.32
C ASN A 165 17.63 5.08 1.46
N ASN A 166 16.55 4.80 2.19
CA ASN A 166 16.10 3.42 2.43
C ASN A 166 15.18 2.94 1.31
N ILE A 167 15.17 1.63 1.06
CA ILE A 167 14.13 0.97 0.28
C ILE A 167 13.19 0.26 1.22
N VAL A 168 11.89 0.45 1.01
CA VAL A 168 10.86 -0.37 1.62
C VAL A 168 9.98 -0.93 0.50
N ALA A 169 10.10 -2.23 0.24
CA ALA A 169 9.50 -2.91 -0.89
C ALA A 169 8.65 -4.13 -0.47
N ASP A 170 7.48 -4.30 -1.10
CA ASP A 170 6.59 -5.48 -0.94
C ASP A 170 6.29 -5.82 0.54
N LEU A 171 5.67 -4.88 1.27
CA LEU A 171 5.11 -5.22 2.57
C LEU A 171 3.89 -6.14 2.39
N ARG A 172 3.78 -7.15 3.26
CA ARG A 172 2.79 -8.23 3.16
C ARG A 172 1.95 -8.34 4.44
N PRO A 173 1.19 -7.29 4.81
CA PRO A 173 0.38 -7.29 6.02
C PRO A 173 -0.60 -8.47 6.03
N THR A 174 -0.74 -9.15 7.17
CA THR A 174 -1.61 -10.34 7.31
C THR A 174 -2.97 -10.01 7.95
N HIS A 175 -2.99 -9.07 8.89
CA HIS A 175 -4.21 -8.73 9.67
C HIS A 175 -4.51 -7.24 9.71
N ARG A 176 -3.47 -6.44 9.91
CA ARG A 176 -3.51 -4.99 10.01
C ARG A 176 -2.46 -4.43 9.07
N HIS A 177 -2.73 -3.27 8.51
CA HIS A 177 -1.72 -2.48 7.80
C HIS A 177 -1.86 -1.02 8.22
N ARG A 178 -0.80 -0.44 8.80
CA ARG A 178 -0.76 1.01 9.04
C ARG A 178 -0.19 1.72 7.82
N SER A 179 1.09 1.51 7.54
CA SER A 179 1.76 2.09 6.38
C SER A 179 3.23 1.67 6.27
N TYR A 180 3.86 2.02 5.16
CA TYR A 180 5.30 1.87 4.95
C TYR A 180 6.12 2.78 5.89
N LEU A 181 5.69 4.03 6.08
CA LEU A 181 6.19 4.94 7.11
C LEU A 181 5.07 5.29 8.10
N VAL A 182 5.26 4.96 9.37
CA VAL A 182 4.29 5.23 10.43
C VAL A 182 4.83 6.33 11.34
N LEU A 183 4.19 7.51 11.33
CA LEU A 183 4.47 8.60 12.25
C LEU A 183 3.51 8.53 13.44
N VAL A 184 4.03 8.21 14.62
CA VAL A 184 3.16 7.87 15.75
C VAL A 184 3.68 8.32 17.08
N ARG A 185 2.88 9.13 17.79
CA ARG A 185 3.24 9.72 19.08
C ARG A 185 4.50 10.60 19.04
N TYR A 186 4.50 11.61 19.90
CA TYR A 186 5.54 12.63 20.01
C TYR A 186 5.66 13.54 18.79
N ASP A 187 6.13 14.75 19.06
CA ASP A 187 6.39 15.78 18.06
C ASP A 187 7.51 15.30 17.11
N GLN A 188 7.32 15.46 15.80
CA GLN A 188 8.29 15.06 14.79
C GLN A 188 9.20 16.22 14.35
N THR A 189 9.05 17.40 14.94
CA THR A 189 9.88 18.58 14.62
C THR A 189 11.37 18.24 14.71
N GLY A 190 12.09 18.43 13.61
CA GLY A 190 13.53 18.11 13.50
C GLY A 190 13.83 16.70 12.98
N ALA A 191 12.82 15.87 12.74
CA ALA A 191 12.99 14.63 11.97
C ALA A 191 13.32 14.94 10.51
N VAL A 192 14.05 14.03 9.86
CA VAL A 192 14.40 14.10 8.43
C VAL A 192 13.94 12.82 7.75
N HIS A 193 13.29 12.95 6.60
CA HIS A 193 12.79 11.82 5.83
C HIS A 193 13.01 12.05 4.32
N LYS A 194 14.16 11.62 3.78
CA LYS A 194 14.58 12.01 2.43
C LYS A 194 15.20 10.90 1.61
N GLY A 195 14.97 10.91 0.30
CA GLY A 195 15.61 9.97 -0.61
C GLY A 195 15.18 8.52 -0.43
N ASN A 196 14.03 8.25 0.19
CA ASN A 196 13.54 6.88 0.39
C ASN A 196 12.71 6.43 -0.81
N ILE A 197 12.76 5.12 -1.11
CA ILE A 197 11.94 4.49 -2.14
C ILE A 197 10.91 3.57 -1.48
N TYR A 198 9.64 3.87 -1.71
CA TYR A 198 8.51 3.08 -1.25
C TYR A 198 7.89 2.35 -2.45
N TYR A 199 7.99 1.01 -2.44
CA TYR A 199 7.53 0.15 -3.52
C TYR A 199 6.45 -0.82 -3.04
N ALA A 200 5.22 -0.62 -3.47
CA ALA A 200 4.13 -1.55 -3.27
C ALA A 200 3.96 -2.48 -4.49
N SER A 201 3.70 -3.74 -4.21
CA SER A 201 3.46 -4.80 -5.21
C SER A 201 2.05 -5.39 -5.06
N ARG A 202 1.26 -4.88 -4.11
CA ARG A 202 -0.03 -5.43 -3.69
C ARG A 202 -1.03 -4.29 -3.53
N PRO A 203 -2.33 -4.53 -3.78
CA PRO A 203 -3.35 -3.53 -3.58
C PRO A 203 -3.56 -3.24 -2.09
N GLY A 204 -4.15 -2.08 -1.77
CA GLY A 204 -4.56 -1.71 -0.41
C GLY A 204 -3.42 -1.35 0.55
N GLN A 205 -2.23 -1.06 0.01
CA GLN A 205 -1.11 -0.58 0.81
C GLN A 205 -1.24 0.92 1.11
N VAL A 206 -0.68 1.36 2.23
CA VAL A 206 -0.70 2.76 2.68
C VAL A 206 0.75 3.24 2.75
N ALA A 207 1.09 4.35 2.09
CA ALA A 207 2.46 4.85 2.11
C ALA A 207 2.84 5.43 3.47
N ILE A 208 2.01 6.33 3.98
CA ILE A 208 2.29 7.09 5.20
C ILE A 208 1.04 7.10 6.08
N SER A 209 1.23 6.89 7.38
CA SER A 209 0.17 7.07 8.39
C SER A 209 0.65 8.01 9.47
N GLU A 210 -0.25 8.86 9.94
CA GLU A 210 0.03 9.92 10.90
C GLU A 210 -0.86 9.76 12.14
N THR A 211 -0.37 10.27 13.27
CA THR A 211 -1.19 10.42 14.47
C THR A 211 -1.73 11.84 14.54
N LYS A 212 -3.05 11.99 14.38
CA LYS A 212 -3.71 13.29 14.60
C LYS A 212 -3.58 13.75 16.05
N PRO A 213 -3.57 15.08 16.30
CA PRO A 213 -3.63 15.66 17.64
C PRO A 213 -4.66 14.98 18.55
N ASN A 214 -4.24 14.55 19.73
CA ASN A 214 -5.10 13.94 20.74
C ASN A 214 -4.51 14.12 22.15
N LYS A 215 -5.25 13.70 23.19
CA LYS A 215 -4.82 13.85 24.61
C LYS A 215 -3.43 13.27 24.90
N ARG A 216 -3.02 12.20 24.23
CA ARG A 216 -1.70 11.53 24.41
C ARG A 216 -0.63 12.09 23.48
N SER A 217 -0.99 12.86 22.47
CA SER A 217 -0.08 13.49 21.52
C SER A 217 -0.68 14.83 21.06
N PRO A 218 -0.59 15.89 21.88
CA PRO A 218 -1.31 17.14 21.63
C PRO A 218 -0.94 17.82 20.32
N LYS A 219 0.32 17.69 19.88
CA LYS A 219 0.79 18.20 18.58
C LYS A 219 0.57 17.23 17.41
N GLY A 220 0.06 16.03 17.68
CA GLY A 220 0.08 14.92 16.72
C GLY A 220 1.51 14.43 16.44
N ALA A 221 1.63 13.51 15.49
CA ALA A 221 2.85 13.11 14.83
C ALA A 221 2.56 13.17 13.33
N LEU A 222 2.97 14.26 12.69
CA LEU A 222 2.54 14.65 11.35
C LEU A 222 3.75 14.84 10.44
N LEU A 223 3.63 14.44 9.18
CA LEU A 223 4.67 14.56 8.16
C LEU A 223 5.05 16.02 7.92
N LYS A 224 4.09 16.96 8.03
CA LYS A 224 4.37 18.40 7.91
C LYS A 224 5.33 18.97 8.98
N GLN A 225 5.63 18.19 10.03
CA GLN A 225 6.64 18.54 11.05
C GLN A 225 8.04 18.03 10.68
N VAL A 226 8.12 17.11 9.71
CA VAL A 226 9.33 16.44 9.25
C VAL A 226 9.92 17.21 8.08
N ASP A 227 11.25 17.32 8.02
CA ASP A 227 11.96 17.72 6.80
C ASP A 227 11.91 16.56 5.80
N SER A 228 10.77 16.44 5.13
CA SER A 228 10.41 15.31 4.27
C SER A 228 10.36 15.73 2.81
N ASP A 229 11.28 15.21 1.99
CA ASP A 229 11.30 15.48 0.55
C ASP A 229 12.19 14.53 -0.27
N GLY A 230 12.09 14.58 -1.60
CA GLY A 230 12.92 13.80 -2.52
C GLY A 230 12.72 12.29 -2.40
N ASN A 231 11.53 11.83 -2.04
CA ASN A 231 11.19 10.40 -1.94
C ASN A 231 10.52 9.91 -3.24
N VAL A 232 10.53 8.59 -3.47
CA VAL A 232 9.80 7.95 -4.57
C VAL A 232 8.70 7.05 -4.03
N TYR A 233 7.48 7.20 -4.56
CA TYR A 233 6.33 6.36 -4.22
C TYR A 233 5.80 5.66 -5.47
N PHE A 234 5.77 4.34 -5.41
CA PHE A 234 5.26 3.54 -6.51
C PHE A 234 4.48 2.33 -6.00
N SER A 235 3.41 1.99 -6.71
CA SER A 235 2.74 0.71 -6.54
C SER A 235 2.54 0.05 -7.90
N ALA A 236 3.12 -1.14 -8.08
CA ALA A 236 2.86 -1.98 -9.24
C ALA A 236 1.40 -2.48 -9.28
N ALA A 237 0.67 -2.40 -8.17
CA ALA A 237 -0.71 -2.86 -8.06
C ALA A 237 -1.75 -1.72 -8.01
N ASP A 238 -1.30 -0.46 -7.98
CA ASP A 238 -2.15 0.74 -7.92
C ASP A 238 -1.39 1.92 -8.57
N PRO A 239 -1.53 2.15 -9.88
CA PRO A 239 -0.76 3.16 -10.61
C PRO A 239 -0.88 4.58 -10.01
N ASP A 240 -2.02 4.91 -9.41
CA ASP A 240 -2.26 6.23 -8.81
C ASP A 240 -1.66 6.38 -7.41
N TRP A 241 -1.15 5.29 -6.80
CA TRP A 241 -0.80 5.27 -5.38
C TRP A 241 0.18 6.38 -5.00
N GLY A 242 1.26 6.52 -5.77
CA GLY A 242 2.24 7.58 -5.54
C GLY A 242 1.66 8.98 -5.72
N THR A 243 0.86 9.17 -6.77
CA THR A 243 0.21 10.47 -7.06
C THR A 243 -0.70 10.89 -5.91
N LYS A 244 -1.56 9.98 -5.42
CA LYS A 244 -2.46 10.22 -4.27
C LYS A 244 -1.71 10.59 -3.00
N VAL A 245 -0.54 9.99 -2.76
CA VAL A 245 0.32 10.35 -1.62
C VAL A 245 0.80 11.79 -1.75
N LEU A 246 1.30 12.17 -2.93
CA LEU A 246 1.87 13.50 -3.15
C LEU A 246 0.80 14.59 -3.18
N GLU A 247 -0.34 14.36 -3.82
CA GLU A 247 -1.49 15.28 -3.79
C GLU A 247 -1.98 15.57 -2.37
N HIS A 248 -1.83 14.60 -1.45
CA HIS A 248 -2.18 14.79 -0.05
C HIS A 248 -1.15 15.63 0.71
N PHE A 249 0.15 15.41 0.48
CA PHE A 249 1.23 15.97 1.31
C PHE A 249 1.87 17.24 0.75
N GLN A 250 1.95 17.42 -0.58
CA GLN A 250 2.50 18.62 -1.22
C GLN A 250 1.80 19.92 -0.80
N PRO A 251 0.46 19.99 -0.71
CA PRO A 251 -0.23 21.19 -0.23
C PRO A 251 0.10 21.54 1.24
N GLN A 252 0.64 20.59 2.00
CA GLN A 252 1.05 20.80 3.39
C GLN A 252 2.49 21.32 3.52
N GLY A 253 3.19 21.51 2.39
CA GLY A 253 4.53 22.07 2.34
C GLY A 253 5.67 21.04 2.47
N VAL A 254 5.38 19.75 2.33
CA VAL A 254 6.36 18.63 2.36
C VAL A 254 6.25 17.80 1.07
N GLU A 255 7.22 16.94 0.77
CA GLU A 255 7.24 16.10 -0.44
C GLU A 255 7.21 16.90 -1.77
N LYS A 256 7.74 18.13 -1.76
CA LYS A 256 7.68 19.09 -2.88
C LYS A 256 8.36 18.59 -4.16
N THR A 257 9.51 17.93 -4.02
CA THR A 257 10.29 17.38 -5.13
C THR A 257 10.13 15.88 -5.26
N SER A 258 9.43 15.24 -4.32
CA SER A 258 9.18 13.80 -4.35
C SER A 258 8.38 13.40 -5.57
N GLN A 259 8.64 12.20 -6.09
CA GLN A 259 8.12 11.75 -7.39
C GLN A 259 7.23 10.51 -7.24
N PRO A 260 6.07 10.47 -7.91
CA PRO A 260 5.39 9.22 -8.17
C PRO A 260 6.09 8.50 -9.32
N GLY A 261 6.08 7.17 -9.33
CA GLY A 261 6.47 6.40 -10.52
C GLY A 261 7.49 5.30 -10.26
N ASP A 262 7.53 4.35 -11.19
CA ASP A 262 8.32 3.13 -11.06
C ASP A 262 9.79 3.48 -10.80
N PRO A 263 10.40 3.02 -9.69
CA PRO A 263 11.84 3.20 -9.46
C PRO A 263 12.69 2.51 -10.54
N LEU A 264 12.11 1.70 -11.42
CA LEU A 264 12.78 0.96 -12.48
C LEU A 264 13.89 0.08 -11.90
N PHE A 265 13.54 -0.71 -10.88
CA PHE A 265 14.48 -1.69 -10.34
C PHE A 265 14.95 -2.66 -11.44
N VAL A 266 16.22 -3.06 -11.39
CA VAL A 266 16.82 -4.05 -12.31
C VAL A 266 15.97 -5.31 -12.31
N ASP A 267 15.79 -5.89 -11.12
CA ASP A 267 14.90 -7.02 -10.86
C ASP A 267 14.55 -7.10 -9.37
N ALA A 268 13.49 -6.40 -8.94
CA ALA A 268 13.04 -6.41 -7.55
C ALA A 268 12.56 -7.79 -7.06
N ALA A 269 12.15 -8.68 -7.98
CA ALA A 269 11.77 -10.05 -7.63
C ALA A 269 12.99 -10.88 -7.22
N GLU A 270 14.15 -10.56 -7.79
CA GLU A 270 15.43 -11.20 -7.52
C GLU A 270 16.30 -10.44 -6.51
N ASP A 271 15.71 -9.58 -5.68
CA ASP A 271 16.41 -8.74 -4.71
C ASP A 271 17.46 -7.80 -5.34
N ASP A 272 17.28 -7.45 -6.62
CA ASP A 272 18.13 -6.50 -7.34
C ASP A 272 17.42 -5.16 -7.48
N TYR A 273 17.54 -4.36 -6.43
CA TYR A 273 16.93 -3.04 -6.34
C TYR A 273 17.82 -1.92 -6.94
N ARG A 274 18.86 -2.26 -7.71
CA ARG A 274 19.55 -1.25 -8.52
C ARG A 274 18.57 -0.55 -9.44
N LEU A 275 18.83 0.72 -9.73
CA LEU A 275 18.00 1.50 -10.63
C LEU A 275 18.48 1.38 -12.07
N LYS A 276 17.56 1.20 -13.01
CA LYS A 276 17.83 1.33 -14.45
C LYS A 276 17.91 2.81 -14.84
N PRO A 277 18.59 3.14 -15.96
CA PRO A 277 18.54 4.48 -16.55
C PRO A 277 17.10 4.98 -16.71
N GLY A 278 16.85 6.26 -16.43
CA GLY A 278 15.52 6.86 -16.49
C GLY A 278 14.71 6.74 -15.20
N SER A 279 15.25 6.09 -14.16
CA SER A 279 14.57 5.99 -12.85
C SER A 279 14.30 7.38 -12.24
N PRO A 280 13.10 7.64 -11.69
CA PRO A 280 12.81 8.88 -10.97
C PRO A 280 13.70 9.03 -9.74
N ALA A 281 14.11 7.93 -9.11
CA ALA A 281 15.03 7.98 -7.97
C ALA A 281 16.44 8.45 -8.38
N LEU A 282 16.91 8.12 -9.60
CA LEU A 282 18.16 8.69 -10.14
C LEU A 282 18.02 10.19 -10.41
N ALA A 283 16.87 10.63 -10.95
CA ALA A 283 16.60 12.05 -11.20
C ALA A 283 16.60 12.89 -9.91
N LEU A 284 16.19 12.29 -8.79
CA LEU A 284 16.23 12.90 -7.45
C LEU A 284 17.60 12.83 -6.77
N GLY A 285 18.60 12.21 -7.41
CA GLY A 285 19.94 12.06 -6.83
C GLY A 285 20.00 11.10 -5.64
N ILE A 286 19.05 10.16 -5.52
CA ILE A 286 19.08 9.14 -4.47
C ILE A 286 20.34 8.28 -4.66
N PRO A 287 21.23 8.19 -3.65
CA PRO A 287 22.51 7.48 -3.80
C PRO A 287 22.34 6.02 -4.25
N GLN A 288 23.11 5.61 -5.26
CA GLN A 288 23.33 4.20 -5.59
C GLN A 288 24.38 3.59 -4.63
N PRO A 289 24.39 2.26 -4.38
CA PRO A 289 23.67 1.20 -5.08
C PRO A 289 22.73 0.39 -4.17
N MET A 290 21.71 -0.20 -4.77
CA MET A 290 20.63 -0.88 -4.05
C MET A 290 20.64 -2.38 -4.38
N LYS A 291 21.82 -3.01 -4.41
CA LYS A 291 21.91 -4.49 -4.38
C LYS A 291 21.97 -4.97 -2.94
N VAL A 292 21.42 -6.15 -2.73
CA VAL A 292 21.60 -6.88 -1.48
C VAL A 292 23.06 -7.33 -1.25
N SER A 293 23.92 -7.42 -2.25
CA SER A 293 25.36 -7.68 -2.01
C SER A 293 26.10 -6.52 -1.35
N GLU A 294 25.51 -5.32 -1.38
CA GLU A 294 26.05 -4.07 -0.82
C GLU A 294 25.21 -3.59 0.39
N CYS A 295 24.15 -4.32 0.74
CA CYS A 295 23.25 -4.11 1.87
C CYS A 295 22.93 -5.46 2.51
N GLY A 296 23.24 -5.66 3.78
CA GLY A 296 23.25 -7.00 4.39
C GLY A 296 24.65 -7.60 4.38
N LEU A 297 24.75 -8.94 4.37
CA LEU A 297 26.06 -9.59 4.43
C LEU A 297 26.89 -9.25 3.19
N GLU A 298 28.07 -8.66 3.43
CA GLU A 298 29.12 -8.50 2.42
C GLU A 298 29.88 -9.82 2.21
N GLU A 299 30.62 -9.93 1.11
CA GLU A 299 31.56 -11.03 0.94
C GLU A 299 32.75 -10.89 1.92
N PRO A 300 33.31 -12.01 2.43
CA PRO A 300 32.95 -13.41 2.14
C PRO A 300 31.80 -13.96 3.01
N TYR A 301 31.21 -13.15 3.89
CA TYR A 301 30.19 -13.60 4.85
C TYR A 301 28.92 -14.09 4.14
N ARG A 302 28.49 -13.41 3.09
CA ARG A 302 27.33 -13.82 2.29
C ARG A 302 27.49 -15.24 1.74
N THR A 303 28.59 -15.49 1.02
CA THR A 303 28.85 -16.82 0.45
C THR A 303 29.00 -17.87 1.55
N ARG A 304 29.66 -17.53 2.67
CA ARG A 304 29.87 -18.44 3.81
C ARG A 304 28.57 -18.89 4.47
N TRP A 305 27.63 -17.97 4.72
CA TRP A 305 26.43 -18.27 5.50
C TRP A 305 25.24 -18.69 4.64
N TYR A 306 25.12 -18.15 3.42
CA TYR A 306 23.88 -18.20 2.65
C TYR A 306 23.98 -19.08 1.39
N GLY A 307 25.14 -19.15 0.74
CA GLY A 307 25.24 -19.67 -0.63
C GLY A 307 24.26 -18.97 -1.60
N PRO A 308 24.07 -19.48 -2.84
CA PRO A 308 23.05 -18.95 -3.75
C PRO A 308 21.63 -19.30 -3.26
N ARG A 309 20.78 -18.28 -3.13
CA ARG A 309 19.37 -18.43 -2.71
C ARG A 309 18.53 -19.05 -3.83
N MET A 310 17.73 -20.05 -3.48
CA MET A 310 16.70 -20.58 -4.37
C MET A 310 15.51 -19.61 -4.41
N ARG A 311 15.06 -19.24 -5.61
CA ARG A 311 13.94 -18.33 -5.82
C ARG A 311 13.01 -18.86 -6.88
N THR A 312 11.71 -18.78 -6.61
CA THR A 312 10.64 -19.13 -7.53
C THR A 312 10.05 -17.85 -8.09
N ARG A 313 9.68 -17.84 -9.37
CA ARG A 313 9.05 -16.69 -10.04
C ARG A 313 7.89 -17.14 -10.91
N ILE A 314 6.88 -16.28 -11.05
CA ILE A 314 5.70 -16.48 -11.89
C ILE A 314 5.63 -15.34 -12.92
N GLU A 315 5.38 -15.65 -14.19
CA GLU A 315 5.17 -14.67 -15.26
C GLU A 315 3.90 -14.98 -16.07
N PRO A 316 3.05 -13.99 -16.37
CA PRO A 316 3.00 -12.66 -15.75
C PRO A 316 2.79 -12.76 -14.23
N ASN A 317 3.36 -11.82 -13.46
CA ASN A 317 3.37 -11.90 -12.00
C ASN A 317 2.12 -11.28 -11.33
N HIS A 318 1.23 -10.63 -12.08
CA HIS A 318 -0.08 -10.12 -11.66
C HIS A 318 -0.86 -9.59 -12.87
N GLY A 319 -2.08 -9.09 -12.64
CA GLY A 319 -2.81 -8.27 -13.61
C GLY A 319 -3.93 -9.02 -14.32
N LYS A 320 -4.29 -8.60 -15.54
CA LYS A 320 -5.21 -9.33 -16.41
C LYS A 320 -4.41 -10.27 -17.31
N LEU A 321 -4.93 -11.45 -17.57
CA LEU A 321 -4.40 -12.34 -18.58
C LEU A 321 -5.03 -11.99 -19.92
N ALA A 322 -4.20 -11.77 -20.94
CA ALA A 322 -4.70 -11.68 -22.31
C ALA A 322 -5.37 -13.00 -22.71
N ASN A 323 -6.34 -12.95 -23.64
CA ASN A 323 -6.98 -14.14 -24.18
C ASN A 323 -5.94 -15.04 -24.85
N ASP A 324 -5.50 -16.12 -24.16
CA ASP A 324 -4.45 -17.10 -24.52
C ASP A 324 -3.13 -17.02 -23.73
N ALA A 325 -2.95 -16.01 -22.87
CA ALA A 325 -1.73 -15.82 -22.10
C ALA A 325 -1.47 -17.03 -21.19
N ARG A 326 -0.22 -17.50 -21.19
CA ARG A 326 0.23 -18.63 -20.37
C ARG A 326 1.02 -18.13 -19.17
N VAL A 327 0.75 -18.71 -18.01
CA VAL A 327 1.48 -18.43 -16.78
C VAL A 327 2.67 -19.38 -16.67
N THR A 328 3.88 -18.86 -16.77
CA THR A 328 5.12 -19.61 -16.60
C THR A 328 5.62 -19.51 -15.17
N ILE A 329 6.31 -20.55 -14.71
CA ILE A 329 6.91 -20.59 -13.37
C ILE A 329 8.34 -21.08 -13.51
N ALA A 330 9.29 -20.37 -12.91
CA ALA A 330 10.71 -20.69 -12.98
C ALA A 330 11.32 -20.74 -11.57
N ALA A 331 12.43 -21.45 -11.42
CA ALA A 331 13.25 -21.45 -10.22
C ALA A 331 14.70 -21.11 -10.56
N SER A 332 15.39 -20.38 -9.68
CA SER A 332 16.80 -20.02 -9.85
C SER A 332 17.74 -21.21 -9.79
N ASP A 333 17.32 -22.32 -9.16
CA ASP A 333 18.01 -23.60 -9.19
C ASP A 333 17.35 -24.50 -10.26
N PRO A 334 18.04 -24.79 -11.38
CA PRO A 334 17.51 -25.62 -12.45
C PRO A 334 17.19 -27.07 -12.03
N GLN A 335 17.74 -27.53 -10.91
CA GLN A 335 17.48 -28.87 -10.37
C GLN A 335 16.29 -28.90 -9.40
N ALA A 336 15.72 -27.74 -9.05
CA ALA A 336 14.62 -27.68 -8.11
C ALA A 336 13.29 -28.17 -8.72
N THR A 337 12.51 -28.88 -7.91
CA THR A 337 11.12 -29.21 -8.22
C THR A 337 10.23 -28.06 -7.79
N ILE A 338 9.50 -27.47 -8.75
CA ILE A 338 8.54 -26.41 -8.49
C ILE A 338 7.17 -27.03 -8.18
N ARG A 339 6.54 -26.57 -7.10
CA ARG A 339 5.16 -26.90 -6.70
C ARG A 339 4.30 -25.65 -6.73
N TYR A 340 3.00 -25.77 -7.03
CA TYR A 340 2.11 -24.62 -7.13
C TYR A 340 0.67 -24.91 -6.66
N THR A 341 -0.07 -23.83 -6.46
CA THR A 341 -1.52 -23.77 -6.19
C THR A 341 -2.13 -22.63 -7.00
N THR A 342 -3.43 -22.65 -7.27
CA THR A 342 -4.14 -21.61 -8.05
C THR A 342 -5.27 -20.92 -7.26
N ASP A 343 -5.45 -21.32 -6.01
CA ASP A 343 -6.44 -20.81 -5.05
C ASP A 343 -5.82 -19.86 -3.99
N GLY A 344 -4.51 -19.63 -4.06
CA GLY A 344 -3.77 -18.79 -3.14
C GLY A 344 -3.33 -19.45 -1.84
N THR A 345 -3.47 -20.77 -1.69
CA THR A 345 -2.90 -21.53 -0.55
C THR A 345 -1.39 -21.75 -0.70
N GLU A 346 -0.62 -21.85 0.39
CA GLU A 346 0.84 -22.03 0.31
C GLU A 346 1.24 -23.42 -0.25
N PRO A 347 2.08 -23.49 -1.29
CA PRO A 347 2.51 -24.77 -1.84
C PRO A 347 3.40 -25.55 -0.86
N THR A 348 3.09 -26.83 -0.68
CA THR A 348 3.91 -27.79 0.05
C THR A 348 4.62 -28.74 -0.91
N ALA A 349 5.53 -29.58 -0.41
CA ALA A 349 6.15 -30.63 -1.22
C ALA A 349 5.13 -31.61 -1.83
N GLY A 350 3.91 -31.69 -1.27
CA GLY A 350 2.79 -32.49 -1.78
C GLY A 350 1.85 -31.79 -2.76
N SER A 351 1.99 -30.47 -2.97
CA SER A 351 1.15 -29.71 -3.92
C SER A 351 1.41 -30.11 -5.38
N ALA A 352 0.61 -29.60 -6.31
CA ALA A 352 0.75 -29.90 -7.74
C ALA A 352 2.16 -29.54 -8.24
N ARG A 353 2.79 -30.43 -9.02
CA ARG A 353 4.11 -30.18 -9.62
C ARG A 353 3.94 -29.33 -10.87
N TYR A 354 4.73 -28.28 -10.99
CA TYR A 354 4.81 -27.50 -12.22
C TYR A 354 5.64 -28.26 -13.26
N THR A 355 5.02 -28.55 -14.42
CA THR A 355 5.65 -29.29 -15.53
C THR A 355 5.60 -28.52 -16.86
N GLY A 356 4.99 -27.35 -16.88
CA GLY A 356 4.85 -26.52 -18.08
C GLY A 356 3.88 -25.35 -17.86
N PRO A 357 3.79 -24.42 -18.81
CA PRO A 357 2.99 -23.20 -18.66
C PRO A 357 1.51 -23.50 -18.35
N LEU A 358 0.93 -22.75 -17.41
CA LEU A 358 -0.46 -22.90 -16.98
C LEU A 358 -1.38 -22.06 -17.88
N ALA A 359 -2.47 -22.67 -18.37
CA ALA A 359 -3.56 -21.94 -18.99
C ALA A 359 -4.59 -21.60 -17.91
N LEU A 360 -4.69 -20.33 -17.53
CA LEU A 360 -5.60 -19.85 -16.49
C LEU A 360 -6.50 -18.76 -17.08
N ALA A 361 -7.76 -18.77 -16.67
CA ALA A 361 -8.62 -17.59 -16.82
C ALA A 361 -8.30 -16.56 -15.73
N ASP A 362 -8.78 -15.33 -15.89
CA ASP A 362 -8.69 -14.35 -14.82
C ASP A 362 -9.42 -14.79 -13.54
N GLY A 363 -9.02 -14.22 -12.39
CA GLY A 363 -9.62 -14.51 -11.08
C GLY A 363 -8.87 -15.52 -10.21
N HIS A 364 -7.70 -15.99 -10.65
CA HIS A 364 -6.86 -16.92 -9.89
C HIS A 364 -5.82 -16.22 -9.01
N VAL A 365 -5.41 -16.89 -7.94
CA VAL A 365 -4.21 -16.54 -7.16
C VAL A 365 -3.23 -17.70 -7.26
N VAL A 366 -2.21 -17.55 -8.08
CA VAL A 366 -1.18 -18.58 -8.25
C VAL A 366 -0.13 -18.40 -7.17
N ARG A 367 0.18 -19.44 -6.42
CA ARG A 367 1.39 -19.49 -5.59
C ARG A 367 2.29 -20.60 -6.04
N ALA A 368 3.61 -20.39 -5.96
CA ALA A 368 4.59 -21.38 -6.36
C ALA A 368 5.77 -21.45 -5.40
N ARG A 369 6.41 -22.62 -5.27
CA ARG A 369 7.59 -22.82 -4.43
C ARG A 369 8.51 -23.89 -5.00
N ALA A 370 9.81 -23.62 -4.99
CA ALA A 370 10.85 -24.53 -5.41
C ALA A 370 11.39 -25.37 -4.22
N PHE A 371 11.68 -26.64 -4.49
CA PHE A 371 12.19 -27.62 -3.54
C PHE A 371 13.38 -28.36 -4.14
N ALA A 372 14.49 -28.47 -3.40
CA ALA A 372 15.65 -29.29 -3.75
C ALA A 372 16.20 -30.00 -2.49
N PRO A 373 17.11 -30.98 -2.62
CA PRO A 373 17.68 -31.67 -1.46
C PRO A 373 18.28 -30.69 -0.44
N GLY A 374 17.74 -30.70 0.79
CA GLY A 374 18.17 -29.81 1.88
C GLY A 374 17.85 -28.32 1.67
N LYS A 375 17.11 -27.96 0.62
CA LYS A 375 16.79 -26.57 0.27
C LYS A 375 15.31 -26.43 -0.07
N VAL A 376 14.70 -25.38 0.46
CA VAL A 376 13.36 -24.95 0.06
C VAL A 376 13.42 -23.46 -0.18
N ASP A 377 12.75 -23.00 -1.23
CA ASP A 377 12.44 -21.60 -1.36
C ASP A 377 11.43 -21.23 -0.27
N LEU A 378 11.92 -20.65 0.83
CA LEU A 378 11.08 -20.26 1.97
C LEU A 378 10.07 -19.17 1.62
N VAL A 379 10.29 -18.45 0.52
CA VAL A 379 9.47 -17.32 0.08
C VAL A 379 8.41 -17.77 -0.90
N GLY A 380 8.82 -18.53 -1.93
CA GLY A 380 8.00 -18.83 -3.08
C GLY A 380 7.62 -17.58 -3.90
N ALA A 381 6.73 -17.77 -4.87
CA ALA A 381 6.13 -16.73 -5.70
C ALA A 381 4.61 -16.66 -5.47
N CYS A 382 4.02 -15.48 -5.71
CA CYS A 382 2.58 -15.27 -5.71
C CYS A 382 2.20 -14.33 -6.86
N ALA A 383 1.20 -14.70 -7.65
CA ALA A 383 0.61 -13.87 -8.70
C ALA A 383 -0.91 -13.82 -8.53
N ARG A 384 -1.51 -12.64 -8.71
CA ARG A 384 -2.96 -12.46 -8.63
C ARG A 384 -3.49 -11.94 -9.97
N PHE A 385 -4.43 -12.69 -10.53
CA PHE A 385 -5.10 -12.33 -11.78
C PHE A 385 -6.52 -11.83 -11.51
N ILE A 386 -6.91 -10.73 -12.16
CA ILE A 386 -8.17 -10.01 -11.85
C ILE A 386 -9.13 -10.14 -13.03
N PRO A 387 -10.38 -10.60 -12.82
CA PRO A 387 -11.35 -10.73 -13.90
C PRO A 387 -11.82 -9.38 -14.43
N PRO A 388 -12.24 -9.30 -15.70
CA PRO A 388 -12.87 -8.10 -16.21
C PRO A 388 -14.11 -7.77 -15.36
N PRO A 389 -14.40 -6.47 -15.12
CA PRO A 389 -15.56 -6.12 -14.31
C PRO A 389 -16.84 -6.54 -15.04
N LYS A 390 -17.81 -7.06 -14.29
CA LYS A 390 -19.06 -7.57 -14.88
C LYS A 390 -19.89 -6.42 -15.48
N PRO A 391 -20.51 -6.61 -16.66
CA PRO A 391 -21.40 -5.61 -17.22
C PRO A 391 -22.61 -5.39 -16.31
N VAL A 392 -23.12 -4.16 -16.27
CA VAL A 392 -24.43 -3.85 -15.69
C VAL A 392 -25.49 -4.27 -16.71
N VAL A 393 -26.34 -5.23 -16.34
CA VAL A 393 -27.48 -5.68 -17.15
C VAL A 393 -28.72 -5.50 -16.29
N GLU A 394 -29.62 -4.65 -16.76
CA GLU A 394 -30.90 -4.38 -16.13
C GLU A 394 -32.01 -4.46 -17.18
N ASP A 395 -32.90 -5.43 -16.99
CA ASP A 395 -34.08 -5.67 -17.81
C ASP A 395 -35.38 -5.33 -17.07
N PHE A 396 -35.28 -4.93 -15.80
CA PHE A 396 -36.36 -4.59 -14.88
C PHE A 396 -37.31 -5.74 -14.53
N GLU A 397 -37.08 -6.95 -15.05
CA GLU A 397 -38.02 -8.07 -14.90
C GLU A 397 -38.01 -8.67 -13.49
N LYS A 398 -36.97 -8.40 -12.71
CA LYS A 398 -36.84 -8.84 -11.32
C LYS A 398 -37.36 -7.83 -10.30
N ALA A 399 -37.66 -6.61 -10.72
CA ALA A 399 -38.19 -5.57 -9.85
C ALA A 399 -39.72 -5.66 -9.78
N GLU A 400 -40.31 -5.22 -8.68
CA GLU A 400 -41.76 -5.07 -8.58
C GLU A 400 -42.21 -3.74 -9.23
N ILE A 401 -43.45 -3.72 -9.72
CA ILE A 401 -44.05 -2.51 -10.30
C ILE A 401 -44.14 -1.43 -9.22
N GLY A 402 -43.64 -0.23 -9.54
CA GLY A 402 -43.59 0.88 -8.59
C GLY A 402 -42.33 0.90 -7.71
N GLU A 403 -41.35 0.03 -7.94
CA GLU A 403 -40.03 0.13 -7.31
C GLU A 403 -39.06 1.02 -8.10
N THR A 404 -38.00 1.46 -7.45
CA THR A 404 -36.81 1.98 -8.15
C THR A 404 -36.04 0.83 -8.79
N THR A 405 -35.17 1.14 -9.76
CA THR A 405 -34.38 0.11 -10.41
C THR A 405 -33.38 -0.57 -9.46
N PRO A 406 -33.21 -1.90 -9.52
CA PRO A 406 -32.19 -2.61 -8.75
C PRO A 406 -30.77 -2.15 -9.09
N LYS A 407 -29.85 -2.23 -8.12
CA LYS A 407 -28.39 -1.97 -8.28
C LYS A 407 -28.00 -0.56 -8.74
N ALA A 408 -28.95 0.34 -8.93
CA ALA A 408 -28.71 1.74 -9.21
C ALA A 408 -29.05 2.60 -7.98
N SER A 409 -28.58 3.84 -8.00
CA SER A 409 -29.05 4.88 -7.10
C SER A 409 -30.04 5.77 -7.85
N THR A 410 -31.16 6.05 -7.21
CA THR A 410 -32.25 6.85 -7.79
C THR A 410 -32.45 8.10 -6.94
N SER A 411 -32.51 9.27 -7.59
CA SER A 411 -32.79 10.55 -6.94
C SER A 411 -34.01 11.21 -7.57
N GLU A 412 -34.92 11.69 -6.73
CA GLU A 412 -36.28 12.08 -7.13
C GLU A 412 -36.78 13.25 -6.31
N GLU A 413 -37.87 13.86 -6.79
CA GLU A 413 -38.56 14.95 -6.12
C GLU A 413 -40.06 14.73 -6.32
N ALA A 414 -40.82 14.41 -5.27
CA ALA A 414 -42.26 14.21 -5.44
C ALA A 414 -42.93 15.46 -6.06
N PRO A 415 -43.82 15.30 -7.06
CA PRO A 415 -44.40 14.06 -7.59
C PRO A 415 -43.60 13.39 -8.74
N PHE A 416 -42.41 13.87 -9.06
CA PHE A 416 -41.55 13.42 -10.16
C PHE A 416 -40.71 12.19 -9.78
N THR A 417 -40.82 11.11 -10.55
CA THR A 417 -40.32 9.78 -10.15
C THR A 417 -39.70 9.00 -11.31
N ALA A 418 -38.84 8.05 -10.99
CA ALA A 418 -38.31 7.00 -11.86
C ALA A 418 -38.71 5.63 -11.27
N ARG A 419 -39.67 4.96 -11.91
CA ARG A 419 -40.32 3.76 -11.37
C ARG A 419 -40.43 2.66 -12.41
N VAL A 420 -40.21 1.42 -12.00
CA VAL A 420 -40.47 0.25 -12.84
C VAL A 420 -41.97 0.17 -13.12
N SER A 421 -42.33 0.01 -14.40
CA SER A 421 -43.69 0.06 -14.91
C SER A 421 -43.90 -1.01 -15.99
N ASN A 422 -45.12 -1.52 -16.09
CA ASN A 422 -45.57 -2.46 -17.11
C ASN A 422 -46.44 -1.78 -18.18
N GLU A 423 -46.51 -0.45 -18.19
CA GLU A 423 -47.32 0.28 -19.18
C GLU A 423 -46.79 0.08 -20.60
N GLN A 424 -45.45 0.08 -20.74
CA GLN A 424 -44.75 -0.05 -22.02
C GLN A 424 -43.41 -0.73 -21.77
N ALA A 425 -42.94 -1.51 -22.75
CA ALA A 425 -41.63 -2.14 -22.70
C ALA A 425 -41.03 -2.24 -24.10
N ALA A 426 -39.71 -2.09 -24.21
CA ALA A 426 -38.97 -2.32 -25.46
C ALA A 426 -38.72 -3.81 -25.72
N SER A 427 -38.67 -4.59 -24.65
CA SER A 427 -38.50 -6.04 -24.60
C SER A 427 -39.03 -6.52 -23.25
N GLY A 428 -39.45 -7.78 -23.14
CA GLY A 428 -40.01 -8.29 -21.89
C GLY A 428 -41.39 -7.69 -21.60
N LYS A 429 -41.67 -7.46 -20.31
CA LYS A 429 -42.96 -6.96 -19.80
C LYS A 429 -42.83 -5.60 -19.11
N GLN A 430 -41.62 -5.17 -18.75
CA GLN A 430 -41.40 -4.00 -17.89
C GLN A 430 -40.37 -3.02 -18.47
N SER A 431 -40.47 -1.76 -18.05
CA SER A 431 -39.43 -0.75 -18.27
C SER A 431 -39.37 0.26 -17.12
N LEU A 432 -38.27 1.00 -17.04
CA LEU A 432 -38.15 2.12 -16.10
C LEU A 432 -38.80 3.37 -16.70
N LYS A 433 -39.90 3.83 -16.10
CA LYS A 433 -40.64 5.03 -16.48
C LYS A 433 -40.16 6.22 -15.67
N PHE A 434 -39.82 7.31 -16.37
CA PHE A 434 -39.51 8.60 -15.78
C PHE A 434 -40.72 9.53 -15.90
N ILE A 435 -41.04 10.25 -14.83
CA ILE A 435 -42.07 11.28 -14.76
C ILE A 435 -41.40 12.55 -14.25
N ASP A 436 -41.26 13.54 -15.12
CA ASP A 436 -40.73 14.87 -14.86
C ASP A 436 -41.80 15.95 -15.12
N GLY A 437 -41.48 17.22 -14.90
CA GLY A 437 -42.41 18.29 -15.25
C GLY A 437 -42.19 19.62 -14.56
N LYS A 438 -43.11 20.56 -14.84
CA LYS A 438 -43.07 21.92 -14.33
C LYS A 438 -43.16 21.92 -12.80
N GLY A 439 -42.21 22.60 -12.14
CA GLY A 439 -42.16 22.72 -10.68
C GLY A 439 -41.04 21.91 -10.02
N GLN A 440 -40.24 21.17 -10.81
CA GLN A 440 -39.01 20.53 -10.32
C GLN A 440 -38.00 21.56 -9.82
N LYS A 441 -37.38 21.28 -8.67
CA LYS A 441 -36.30 22.10 -8.12
C LYS A 441 -35.01 21.84 -8.88
N HIS A 442 -34.74 20.59 -9.22
CA HIS A 442 -33.56 20.21 -9.98
C HIS A 442 -33.93 19.73 -11.39
N PRO A 443 -33.42 20.39 -12.45
CA PRO A 443 -33.77 20.03 -13.83
C PRO A 443 -33.21 18.68 -14.27
N PHE A 444 -32.30 18.09 -13.49
CA PHE A 444 -31.73 16.76 -13.72
C PHE A 444 -32.46 15.65 -12.95
N ASN A 445 -33.50 15.96 -12.18
CA ASN A 445 -34.32 14.96 -11.51
C ASN A 445 -35.58 14.66 -12.35
N PRO A 446 -36.17 13.46 -12.23
CA PRO A 446 -35.60 12.29 -11.56
C PRO A 446 -34.43 11.70 -12.38
N HIS A 447 -33.39 11.21 -11.71
CA HIS A 447 -32.29 10.51 -12.37
C HIS A 447 -31.93 9.20 -11.68
N VAL A 448 -31.34 8.32 -12.48
CA VAL A 448 -30.87 7.00 -12.07
C VAL A 448 -29.43 6.84 -12.53
N PHE A 449 -28.56 6.39 -11.64
CA PHE A 449 -27.16 6.16 -11.98
C PHE A 449 -26.62 4.84 -11.41
N TYR A 450 -25.75 4.21 -12.18
CA TYR A 450 -25.01 3.02 -11.77
C TYR A 450 -23.59 3.42 -11.41
N ARG A 451 -23.10 2.93 -10.26
CA ARG A 451 -21.69 3.08 -9.90
C ARG A 451 -20.88 1.98 -10.57
N MET A 452 -20.09 2.37 -11.55
CA MET A 452 -19.21 1.48 -12.31
C MET A 452 -17.75 1.78 -11.96
N ARG A 453 -16.90 0.76 -11.97
CA ARG A 453 -15.44 0.87 -11.75
C ARG A 453 -14.71 0.28 -12.95
N PHE A 454 -14.81 0.99 -14.08
CA PHE A 454 -14.09 0.66 -15.30
C PHE A 454 -12.95 1.68 -15.44
N GLU A 455 -11.72 1.20 -15.54
CA GLU A 455 -10.51 2.03 -15.52
C GLU A 455 -9.83 2.08 -16.90
N GLU A 456 -10.09 1.09 -17.76
CA GLU A 456 -9.45 0.96 -19.07
C GLU A 456 -10.34 0.20 -20.06
N GLY A 457 -10.02 0.31 -21.35
CA GLY A 457 -10.62 -0.46 -22.43
C GLY A 457 -11.74 0.30 -23.16
N ARG A 458 -12.78 -0.41 -23.60
CA ARG A 458 -13.90 0.19 -24.33
C ARG A 458 -15.17 -0.04 -23.53
N MET A 459 -15.74 1.03 -23.00
CA MET A 459 -17.06 0.97 -22.40
C MET A 459 -18.12 1.11 -23.48
N VAL A 460 -19.21 0.36 -23.33
CA VAL A 460 -20.34 0.37 -24.25
C VAL A 460 -21.63 0.42 -23.43
N GLY A 461 -22.40 1.49 -23.60
CA GLY A 461 -23.73 1.66 -23.04
C GLY A 461 -24.80 1.34 -24.07
N ARG A 462 -25.66 0.36 -23.79
CA ARG A 462 -26.79 -0.01 -24.66
C ARG A 462 -28.09 0.12 -23.89
N PHE A 463 -29.05 0.82 -24.45
CA PHE A 463 -30.38 0.96 -23.85
C PHE A 463 -31.45 1.18 -24.92
N ALA A 464 -32.69 0.83 -24.60
CA ALA A 464 -33.85 1.23 -25.37
C ALA A 464 -34.46 2.49 -24.77
N LEU A 465 -34.78 3.47 -25.61
CA LEU A 465 -35.32 4.76 -25.20
C LEU A 465 -36.66 5.01 -25.89
N ARG A 466 -37.61 5.52 -25.13
CA ARG A 466 -38.87 6.04 -25.65
C ARG A 466 -39.15 7.39 -25.00
N VAL A 467 -39.28 8.42 -25.81
CA VAL A 467 -39.54 9.80 -25.38
C VAL A 467 -40.87 10.30 -25.90
N SER A 468 -41.53 11.19 -25.15
CA SER A 468 -42.69 11.94 -25.63
C SER A 468 -42.26 13.20 -26.40
N PRO A 469 -43.15 13.88 -27.13
CA PRO A 469 -42.83 15.15 -27.79
C PRO A 469 -42.32 16.25 -26.85
N THR A 470 -42.65 16.17 -25.56
CA THR A 470 -42.29 17.17 -24.55
C THR A 470 -41.11 16.77 -23.67
N SER A 471 -40.58 15.55 -23.83
CA SER A 471 -39.50 15.03 -22.99
C SER A 471 -38.16 15.73 -23.24
N ASP A 472 -37.34 15.83 -22.19
CA ASP A 472 -35.96 16.30 -22.25
C ASP A 472 -35.03 15.31 -21.54
N PHE A 473 -34.54 14.32 -22.27
CA PHE A 473 -33.79 13.18 -21.72
C PHE A 473 -32.28 13.37 -21.80
N TYR A 474 -31.56 12.95 -20.76
CA TYR A 474 -30.09 12.98 -20.71
C TYR A 474 -29.52 11.61 -20.39
N TYR A 475 -28.53 11.19 -21.18
CA TYR A 475 -27.66 10.06 -20.87
C TYR A 475 -26.23 10.57 -20.81
N GLN A 476 -25.57 10.42 -19.67
CA GLN A 476 -24.22 10.96 -19.46
C GLN A 476 -23.37 10.01 -18.64
N TRP A 477 -22.09 9.94 -19.00
CA TRP A 477 -21.10 9.28 -18.18
C TRP A 477 -20.38 10.33 -17.35
N ARG A 478 -20.03 9.98 -16.11
CA ARG A 478 -19.42 10.93 -15.19
C ARG A 478 -18.31 10.26 -14.40
N LYS A 479 -17.18 10.95 -14.28
CA LYS A 479 -16.11 10.60 -13.34
C LYS A 479 -16.32 11.41 -12.06
N TYR A 480 -16.29 10.75 -10.92
CA TYR A 480 -16.27 11.43 -9.62
C TYR A 480 -14.84 11.51 -9.13
N GLU A 481 -14.29 12.71 -9.04
CA GLU A 481 -12.89 12.95 -8.71
C GLU A 481 -12.77 14.22 -7.86
N GLY A 482 -12.02 14.14 -6.75
CA GLY A 482 -11.77 15.29 -5.88
C GLY A 482 -13.03 16.00 -5.34
N GLY A 483 -14.14 15.28 -5.16
CA GLY A 483 -15.41 15.87 -4.71
C GLY A 483 -16.27 16.47 -5.82
N LYS A 484 -15.84 16.39 -7.09
CA LYS A 484 -16.54 16.95 -8.26
C LYS A 484 -16.97 15.84 -9.22
N PHE A 485 -18.06 16.09 -9.96
CA PHE A 485 -18.44 15.28 -11.10
C PHE A 485 -17.89 15.93 -12.37
N LEU A 486 -16.90 15.30 -12.98
CA LEU A 486 -16.44 15.65 -14.33
C LEU A 486 -17.43 15.07 -15.35
N ARG A 487 -17.82 15.89 -16.31
CA ARG A 487 -18.66 15.43 -17.42
C ARG A 487 -17.79 14.55 -18.33
N GLY A 488 -18.34 13.40 -18.66
CA GLY A 488 -17.86 12.53 -19.71
C GLY A 488 -18.85 12.55 -20.89
N PRO A 489 -18.65 11.68 -21.88
CA PRO A 489 -19.49 11.67 -23.07
C PRO A 489 -20.97 11.48 -22.73
N GLY A 490 -21.81 12.21 -23.44
CA GLY A 490 -23.24 12.19 -23.20
C GLY A 490 -24.05 12.61 -24.41
N VAL A 491 -25.32 12.21 -24.39
CA VAL A 491 -26.30 12.57 -25.42
C VAL A 491 -27.54 13.11 -24.74
N ARG A 492 -28.14 14.14 -25.34
CA ARG A 492 -29.43 14.71 -24.92
C ARG A 492 -30.45 14.50 -26.03
N VAL A 493 -31.65 14.07 -25.67
CA VAL A 493 -32.81 14.08 -26.56
C VAL A 493 -33.78 15.14 -26.05
N SER A 494 -33.76 16.29 -26.70
CA SER A 494 -34.62 17.43 -26.38
C SER A 494 -36.01 17.32 -27.02
N GLN A 495 -36.87 18.29 -26.73
CA GLN A 495 -38.26 18.32 -27.17
C GLN A 495 -38.40 18.14 -28.69
N GLY A 496 -39.45 17.42 -29.09
CA GLY A 496 -39.68 17.00 -30.47
C GLY A 496 -38.80 15.83 -30.92
N GLY A 497 -38.02 15.21 -30.03
CA GLY A 497 -37.16 14.07 -30.36
C GLY A 497 -35.81 14.47 -30.97
N LYS A 498 -35.35 15.71 -30.75
CA LYS A 498 -34.09 16.20 -31.31
C LYS A 498 -32.91 15.69 -30.51
N LEU A 499 -32.08 14.85 -31.11
CA LEU A 499 -30.81 14.38 -30.55
C LEU A 499 -29.77 15.49 -30.70
N VAL A 500 -29.21 15.94 -29.57
CA VAL A 500 -28.31 17.10 -29.48
C VAL A 500 -27.00 16.71 -28.79
N HIS A 501 -25.89 17.25 -29.30
CA HIS A 501 -24.58 17.24 -28.64
C HIS A 501 -24.08 18.67 -28.46
N GLU A 502 -23.77 19.04 -27.21
CA GLU A 502 -23.33 20.36 -26.72
C GLU A 502 -24.28 21.53 -27.03
N ASP A 503 -24.64 21.79 -28.28
CA ASP A 503 -25.73 22.69 -28.71
C ASP A 503 -26.18 22.41 -30.18
N GLN A 504 -25.59 21.40 -30.83
CA GLN A 504 -25.87 21.06 -32.22
C GLN A 504 -26.90 19.94 -32.31
N GLU A 505 -27.99 20.19 -33.05
CA GLU A 505 -28.92 19.13 -33.45
C GLU A 505 -28.21 18.19 -34.43
N LEU A 506 -28.06 16.93 -34.06
CA LEU A 506 -27.43 15.89 -34.86
C LEU A 506 -28.44 15.21 -35.78
N MET A 507 -29.61 14.88 -35.22
CA MET A 507 -30.73 14.27 -35.95
C MET A 507 -32.02 14.36 -35.12
N THR A 508 -33.16 14.13 -35.76
CA THR A 508 -34.44 13.91 -35.07
C THR A 508 -34.76 12.42 -35.02
N ILE A 509 -35.09 11.90 -33.83
CA ILE A 509 -35.55 10.54 -33.60
C ILE A 509 -37.09 10.51 -33.42
N PRO A 510 -37.78 9.41 -33.77
CA PRO A 510 -39.22 9.33 -33.63
C PRO A 510 -39.66 9.39 -32.16
N VAL A 511 -40.56 10.31 -31.86
CA VAL A 511 -41.24 10.40 -30.56
C VAL A 511 -42.32 9.34 -30.46
N ASN A 512 -42.68 8.97 -29.23
CA ASN A 512 -43.65 7.91 -28.96
C ASN A 512 -43.35 6.62 -29.75
N THR A 513 -42.06 6.31 -29.97
CA THR A 513 -41.56 5.04 -30.50
C THR A 513 -40.33 4.60 -29.71
N TRP A 514 -40.12 3.29 -29.54
CA TRP A 514 -38.89 2.77 -28.94
C TRP A 514 -37.75 2.84 -29.96
N VAL A 515 -36.63 3.44 -29.57
CA VAL A 515 -35.39 3.45 -30.33
C VAL A 515 -34.30 2.73 -29.53
N ARG A 516 -33.33 2.12 -30.22
CA ARG A 516 -32.16 1.52 -29.59
C ARG A 516 -30.99 2.49 -29.67
N CYS A 517 -30.38 2.75 -28.53
CA CYS A 517 -29.22 3.61 -28.39
C CYS A 517 -28.00 2.78 -28.01
N GLU A 518 -26.89 3.01 -28.70
CA GLU A 518 -25.58 2.48 -28.33
C GLU A 518 -24.59 3.65 -28.27
N VAL A 519 -23.92 3.79 -27.13
CA VAL A 519 -22.89 4.80 -26.89
C VAL A 519 -21.60 4.05 -26.56
N THR A 520 -20.58 4.23 -27.38
CA THR A 520 -19.27 3.58 -27.22
C THR A 520 -18.22 4.63 -26.95
N VAL A 521 -17.41 4.42 -25.90
CA VAL A 521 -16.34 5.35 -25.51
C VAL A 521 -15.08 4.55 -25.19
N PRO A 522 -13.92 4.91 -25.78
CA PRO A 522 -12.63 4.41 -25.33
C PRO A 522 -12.23 5.06 -24.00
N LEU A 523 -11.82 4.23 -23.04
CA LEU A 523 -11.12 4.64 -21.83
C LEU A 523 -9.63 4.57 -22.12
N ALA A 524 -9.00 5.71 -22.41
CA ALA A 524 -7.56 5.85 -22.62
C ALA A 524 -6.95 6.71 -21.51
N GLU A 525 -5.66 6.54 -21.22
CA GLU A 525 -4.92 7.28 -20.17
C GLU A 525 -4.92 8.81 -20.39
N ASP A 526 -5.15 9.23 -21.63
CA ASP A 526 -5.05 10.58 -22.16
C ASP A 526 -6.42 11.22 -22.49
N ASN A 527 -7.53 10.55 -22.15
CA ASN A 527 -8.87 11.11 -22.36
C ASN A 527 -9.20 12.13 -21.26
N GLN A 528 -8.67 13.35 -21.42
CA GLN A 528 -9.02 14.53 -20.62
C GLN A 528 -10.47 14.96 -20.93
N GLY A 529 -11.42 14.27 -20.31
CA GLY A 529 -12.82 14.66 -20.14
C GLY A 529 -13.42 15.50 -21.28
N THR A 530 -14.04 14.83 -22.25
CA THR A 530 -15.16 15.42 -23.00
C THR A 530 -16.46 15.01 -22.35
#